data_AF-A0A432U2Z8-F1
#
_entry.id   AF-A0A432U2Z8-F1
#
_cell.length_a   1.000
_cell.length_b   1.000
_cell.length_c   1.000
_cell.angle_alpha   90.00
_cell.angle_beta   90.00
_cell.angle_gamma   90.00
#
_symmetry.space_group_name_H-M   'P 1'
#
loop_
_entity.id
_entity.type
_entity.pdbx_description
1 polymer ?
#
loop_
_entity_poly.entity_id
_entity_poly.type
_entity_poly.pdbx_seq_one_letter_code
_entity_poly.pdbx_strand_id
1 'polypeptide(L)' 'MKIKDRIRGYLPVVIDIETGGFNDKTDAMLEICAIVIGIDDQGVYYPKEPQHFHVEPFKGANLEPSALKFNGIDVNN' A
#
# COMPACT_ATOMS: atom_id res chain seq x y z
N MET A 1 -14.35 9.87 -22.28
CA MET A 1 -14.09 10.64 -21.04
C MET A 1 -12.81 10.11 -20.43
N LYS A 2 -11.86 10.94 -19.99
CA LYS A 2 -10.57 10.47 -19.47
C LYS A 2 -10.59 10.41 -17.94
N ILE A 3 -9.66 9.66 -17.34
CA ILE A 3 -9.57 9.52 -15.87
C ILE A 3 -9.46 10.87 -15.15
N LYS A 4 -8.72 11.82 -15.72
CA LYS A 4 -8.56 13.19 -15.18
C LYS A 4 -9.87 13.97 -15.08
N ASP A 5 -10.87 13.61 -15.89
CA ASP A 5 -12.15 14.31 -15.93
C ASP A 5 -13.11 13.81 -14.82
N ARG A 6 -12.75 12.73 -14.09
CA ARG A 6 -13.64 12.08 -13.11
C ARG A 6 -13.54 12.64 -11.70
N ILE A 7 -12.33 12.75 -11.15
CA ILE A 7 -12.13 13.16 -9.75
C ILE A 7 -11.39 14.50 -9.71
N ARG A 8 -11.95 15.52 -10.37
CA ARG A 8 -11.40 16.90 -10.39
C ARG A 8 -9.89 16.97 -10.72
N GLY A 9 -9.41 16.06 -11.59
CA GLY A 9 -7.99 15.96 -11.96
C GLY A 9 -7.15 15.00 -11.11
N TYR A 10 -7.66 14.44 -10.02
CA TYR A 10 -6.94 13.45 -9.22
C TYR A 10 -6.89 12.08 -9.88
N LEU A 11 -5.75 11.40 -9.72
CA LEU A 11 -5.54 10.02 -10.15
C LEU A 11 -5.79 9.07 -8.96
N PRO A 12 -6.86 8.26 -8.98
CA PRO A 12 -7.10 7.28 -7.93
C PRO A 12 -6.05 6.16 -7.93
N VAL A 13 -5.52 5.86 -6.75
CA VAL A 13 -4.58 4.76 -6.49
C VAL A 13 -5.06 4.04 -5.23
N VAL A 14 -5.28 2.73 -5.32
CA VAL A 14 -5.55 1.87 -4.17
C VAL A 14 -4.22 1.55 -3.51
N ILE A 15 -4.15 1.71 -2.19
CA ILE A 15 -2.97 1.43 -1.38
C ILE A 15 -3.39 0.51 -0.24
N ASP A 16 -2.54 -0.48 0.02
CA ASP A 16 -2.56 -1.28 1.23
C ASP A 16 -1.13 -1.39 1.77
N ILE A 17 -0.97 -1.39 3.09
CA ILE A 17 0.33 -1.50 3.75
C ILE A 17 0.23 -2.48 4.93
N GLU A 18 1.28 -3.26 5.11
CA GLU A 18 1.49 -4.04 6.32
C GLU A 18 2.53 -3.34 7.19
N THR A 19 2.32 -3.35 8.50
CA THR A 19 3.11 -2.57 9.44
C THR A 19 3.55 -3.41 10.64
N GLY A 20 4.60 -2.94 11.32
CA GLY A 20 5.08 -3.47 12.58
C GLY A 20 4.25 -3.02 13.78
N GLY A 21 3.15 -2.30 13.60
CA GLY A 21 2.30 -1.79 14.69
C GLY A 21 1.39 -0.65 14.23
N PHE A 22 0.59 -0.10 15.13
CA PHE A 22 -0.43 0.90 14.79
C PHE A 22 0.06 2.37 14.81
N ASN A 23 1.26 2.64 15.28
CA ASN A 23 1.80 4.00 15.40
C ASN A 23 2.67 4.37 14.18
N ASP A 24 2.12 5.19 13.30
CA ASP A 24 2.74 5.63 12.04
C ASP A 24 4.06 6.40 12.20
N LYS A 25 4.36 6.92 13.41
CA LYS A 25 5.60 7.65 13.69
C LYS A 25 6.76 6.76 14.13
N THR A 26 6.47 5.58 14.66
CA THR A 26 7.47 4.74 15.33
C THR A 26 7.56 3.35 14.76
N ASP A 27 6.47 2.82 14.23
CA ASP A 27 6.38 1.42 13.84
C ASP A 27 6.77 1.27 12.36
N ALA A 28 7.44 0.17 12.03
CA ALA A 28 7.92 -0.05 10.67
C ALA A 28 6.76 -0.20 9.66
N MET A 29 6.92 0.28 8.43
CA MET A 29 6.19 -0.25 7.28
C MET A 29 6.97 -1.44 6.75
N LEU A 30 6.28 -2.57 6.53
CA LEU A 30 6.88 -3.87 6.21
C LEU A 30 6.53 -4.32 4.79
N GLU A 31 5.35 -3.99 4.30
CA GLU A 31 4.95 -4.24 2.90
C GLU A 31 4.10 -3.09 2.38
N ILE A 32 4.09 -2.91 1.07
CA ILE A 32 3.20 -1.99 0.38
C ILE A 32 2.73 -2.58 -0.95
N CYS A 33 1.44 -2.47 -1.23
CA CYS A 33 0.84 -2.73 -2.52
C CYS A 33 0.13 -1.48 -3.04
N ALA A 34 0.38 -1.13 -4.31
CA ALA A 34 -0.24 0.00 -4.99
C ALA A 34 -0.86 -0.42 -6.32
N ILE A 35 -2.11 -0.02 -6.55
CA ILE A 35 -2.84 -0.31 -7.79
C ILE A 35 -3.43 0.99 -8.33
N VAL A 36 -2.93 1.44 -9.48
CA VAL A 36 -3.51 2.59 -10.19
C VAL A 36 -4.86 2.19 -10.78
N ILE A 37 -5.89 3.03 -10.62
CA ILE A 37 -7.20 2.79 -11.22
C ILE A 37 -7.26 3.46 -12.60
N GLY A 38 -7.53 2.65 -13.63
CA GLY A 38 -7.80 3.07 -15.00
C GLY A 38 -9.29 3.29 -15.26
N ILE A 39 -9.59 3.88 -16.42
CA ILE A 39 -10.94 3.95 -16.98
C ILE A 39 -10.85 3.58 -18.46
N ASP A 40 -11.76 2.74 -18.93
CA ASP A 40 -11.82 2.35 -20.34
C ASP A 40 -12.64 3.34 -21.19
N ASP A 41 -12.77 3.07 -22.49
CA ASP A 41 -13.50 3.92 -23.41
C ASP A 41 -15.02 3.97 -23.14
N GLN A 42 -15.56 2.98 -22.43
CA GLN A 42 -16.97 2.93 -22.00
C GLN A 42 -17.19 3.66 -20.67
N GLY A 43 -16.12 4.11 -20.02
CA GLY A 43 -16.19 4.82 -18.75
C GLY A 43 -16.22 3.89 -17.53
N VAL A 44 -15.87 2.62 -17.68
CA VAL A 44 -15.81 1.61 -16.62
C VAL A 44 -14.43 1.65 -15.97
N TYR A 45 -14.39 1.63 -14.63
CA TYR A 45 -13.14 1.59 -13.87
C TYR A 45 -12.55 0.18 -13.83
N TYR A 46 -11.23 0.08 -13.93
CA TYR A 46 -10.51 -1.19 -13.82
C TYR A 46 -9.17 -1.01 -13.09
N PRO A 47 -8.68 -2.03 -12.38
CA PRO A 47 -7.34 -2.01 -11.78
C PRO A 47 -6.26 -2.18 -12.86
N LYS A 48 -5.19 -1.38 -12.79
CA LYS A 48 -3.97 -1.65 -13.55
C LYS A 48 -3.11 -2.69 -12.84
N GLU A 49 -1.96 -3.02 -13.44
CA GLU A 49 -0.98 -3.94 -12.84
C GLU A 49 -0.59 -3.49 -11.41
N PRO A 50 -0.67 -4.38 -10.42
CA PRO A 50 -0.20 -4.10 -9.07
C PRO A 50 1.30 -3.83 -9.03
N GLN A 51 1.71 -2.98 -8.09
CA GLN A 51 3.10 -2.80 -7.69
C GLN A 51 3.20 -3.20 -6.22
N HIS A 52 3.99 -4.23 -5.92
CA HIS A 52 4.07 -4.82 -4.59
C HIS A 52 5.54 -4.95 -4.16
N PHE A 53 5.83 -4.56 -2.92
CA PHE A 53 7.18 -4.59 -2.36
C PHE A 53 7.17 -4.98 -0.89
N HIS A 54 8.14 -5.81 -0.51
CA HIS A 54 8.58 -5.90 0.88
C HIS A 54 9.51 -4.72 1.18
N VAL A 55 9.44 -4.21 2.41
CA VAL A 55 10.11 -2.98 2.84
C VAL A 55 10.96 -3.29 4.07
N GLU A 56 12.25 -2.97 3.99
CA GLU A 56 13.15 -3.10 5.13
C GLU A 56 12.75 -2.11 6.24
N PRO A 57 12.64 -2.54 7.51
CA PRO A 57 12.38 -1.64 8.62
C PRO A 57 13.41 -0.52 8.69
N PHE A 58 12.95 0.72 8.87
CA PHE A 58 13.87 1.84 9.05
C PHE A 58 14.68 1.68 10.35
N LYS A 59 15.85 2.31 10.41
CA LYS A 59 16.73 2.20 11.57
C LYS A 59 16.03 2.70 12.85
N GLY A 60 15.93 1.81 13.84
CA GLY A 60 15.29 2.11 15.12
C GLY A 60 13.77 2.01 15.10
N ALA A 61 13.18 1.46 14.03
CA ALA A 61 11.75 1.18 13.97
C ALA A 61 11.31 0.23 15.09
N ASN A 62 10.15 0.50 15.66
CA ASN A 62 9.47 -0.40 16.58
C ASN A 62 8.78 -1.54 15.79
N LEU A 63 8.80 -2.73 16.38
CA LEU A 63 8.19 -3.94 15.83
C LEU A 63 7.40 -4.63 16.95
N GLU A 64 6.09 -4.43 16.96
CA GLU A 64 5.18 -5.06 17.90
C GLU A 64 5.07 -6.56 17.60
N PRO A 65 5.36 -7.44 18.57
CA PRO A 65 5.25 -8.89 18.38
C PRO A 65 3.83 -9.33 17.97
N SER A 66 2.81 -8.60 18.41
CA SER A 66 1.41 -8.86 18.04
C SER A 66 1.13 -8.55 16.57
N ALA A 67 1.74 -7.52 15.99
CA ALA A 67 1.59 -7.16 14.59
C ALA A 67 2.26 -8.20 13.68
N LEU A 68 3.52 -8.56 13.99
CA LEU A 68 4.24 -9.61 13.26
C LEU A 68 3.53 -10.97 13.33
N LYS A 69 2.94 -11.29 14.47
CA LYS A 69 2.12 -12.50 14.62
C LYS A 69 0.81 -12.42 13.80
N PHE A 70 0.23 -11.23 13.68
CA PHE A 70 -1.03 -11.02 12.97
C PHE A 70 -0.85 -11.13 11.45
N ASN A 71 0.13 -10.44 10.88
CA ASN A 71 0.39 -10.47 9.43
C ASN A 71 1.30 -11.63 8.99
N GLY A 72 2.03 -12.26 9.91
CA GLY A 72 2.90 -13.41 9.62
C GLY A 72 4.24 -13.05 8.98
N ILE A 73 4.65 -11.79 9.02
CA ILE A 73 5.90 -11.31 8.42
C ILE A 73 7.10 -11.65 9.32
N ASP A 74 8.14 -12.24 8.73
CA ASP A 74 9.48 -12.37 9.34
C ASP A 74 10.44 -11.37 8.68
N VAL A 75 10.87 -10.38 9.46
CA VAL A 75 11.74 -9.30 8.98
C VAL A 75 13.22 -9.68 8.89
N ASN A 76 13.61 -10.90 9.30
CA ASN A 76 15.00 -11.36 9.30
C ASN A 76 15.29 -12.47 8.27
N ASN A 77 14.33 -12.80 7.42
CA ASN A 77 14.41 -13.91 6.47
C ASN A 77 15.09 -13.53 5.15
#